data_AF-A0A9E6SN03-F1
#
_entry.id   AF-A0A9E6SN03-F1
#
_cell.length_a   1.000
_cell.length_b   1.000
_cell.length_c   1.000
_cell.angle_alpha   90.00
_cell.angle_beta   90.00
_cell.angle_gamma   90.00
#
_symmetry.space_group_name_H-M   'P 1'
#
loop_
_entity.id
_entity.type
_entity.pdbx_description
1 polymer ?
#
loop_
_entity_poly.entity_id
_entity_poly.type
_entity_poly.pdbx_seq_one_letter_code
_entity_poly.pdbx_strand_id
1 'polypeptide(L)'
;MNWNLSFFTLVLKGYTGELHHTQEFDTTEVKNANGVQLRYVIFPQMTINGETRRCRLTLADRSKLRYPVLIGRRFLREGEYTVDVRIGKGLPDDEEERNL
;
A
#
# COMPACT_ATOMS: atom_id res chain seq x y z
N MET A 1 -13.51 -28.79 16.98
CA MET A 1 -14.40 -27.67 16.60
C MET A 1 -13.58 -26.74 15.71
N ASN A 2 -13.75 -26.86 14.39
CA ASN A 2 -13.00 -26.07 13.42
C ASN A 2 -13.91 -24.95 12.91
N TRP A 3 -13.58 -23.71 13.23
CA TRP A 3 -14.18 -22.55 12.60
C TRP A 3 -13.25 -22.07 11.50
N ASN A 4 -13.55 -22.49 10.27
CA ASN A 4 -13.02 -21.83 9.07
C ASN A 4 -13.89 -20.61 8.79
N LEU A 5 -13.38 -19.42 9.09
CA LEU A 5 -13.92 -18.17 8.58
C LEU A 5 -12.95 -17.65 7.50
N SER A 6 -13.16 -18.12 6.27
CA SER A 6 -12.55 -17.54 5.07
C SER A 6 -13.47 -16.43 4.57
N PHE A 7 -13.15 -15.19 4.89
CA PHE A 7 -13.73 -14.00 4.25
C PHE A 7 -12.64 -12.94 4.10
N PHE A 8 -11.76 -13.14 3.13
CA PHE A 8 -10.94 -12.06 2.53
C PHE A 8 -10.69 -12.40 1.07
N THR A 9 -11.79 -12.59 0.32
CA THR A 9 -11.76 -12.90 -1.11
C THR A 9 -11.58 -11.61 -1.91
N LEU A 10 -10.39 -11.02 -1.79
CA LEU A 10 -9.79 -10.29 -2.89
C LEU A 10 -8.28 -10.50 -2.75
N VAL A 11 -7.80 -11.61 -3.30
CA VAL A 11 -6.37 -11.84 -3.50
C VAL A 11 -5.92 -10.79 -4.49
N LEU A 12 -5.52 -9.63 -3.99
CA LEU A 12 -4.92 -8.57 -4.79
C LEU A 12 -3.79 -9.21 -5.59
N LYS A 13 -3.81 -9.07 -6.92
CA LYS A 13 -2.79 -9.64 -7.80
C LYS A 13 -1.41 -9.14 -7.34
N GLY A 14 -0.59 -10.03 -6.77
CA GLY A 14 0.72 -9.71 -6.19
C GLY A 14 0.78 -9.71 -4.65
N TYR A 15 -0.33 -9.92 -3.94
CA TYR A 15 -0.32 -10.19 -2.50
C TYR A 15 -0.01 -11.67 -2.27
N THR A 16 1.15 -11.95 -1.69
CA THR A 16 1.64 -13.32 -1.47
C THR A 16 1.11 -13.94 -0.17
N GLY A 17 0.61 -13.13 0.77
CA GLY A 17 0.29 -13.57 2.13
C GLY A 17 1.53 -13.91 2.98
N GLU A 18 2.73 -13.71 2.44
CA GLU A 18 3.97 -13.97 3.15
C GLU A 18 4.20 -12.95 4.27
N LEU A 19 4.62 -13.45 5.43
CA LEU A 19 5.01 -12.60 6.55
C LEU A 19 6.45 -12.15 6.36
N HIS A 20 6.63 -10.84 6.22
CA HIS A 20 7.96 -10.22 6.18
C HIS A 20 8.35 -9.70 7.56
N HIS A 21 9.58 -10.01 7.97
CA HIS A 21 10.16 -9.56 9.24
C HIS A 21 11.42 -8.75 8.98
N THR A 22 11.61 -7.67 9.74
CA THR A 22 12.84 -6.87 9.72
C THR A 22 13.13 -6.33 11.12
N GLN A 23 14.41 -6.20 11.45
CA GLN A 23 14.89 -5.48 12.64
C GLN A 23 15.44 -4.10 12.28
N GLU A 24 15.61 -3.81 10.99
CA GLU A 24 16.05 -2.51 10.49
C GLU A 24 14.82 -1.63 10.22
N PHE A 25 14.54 -0.73 11.16
CA PHE A 25 13.44 0.22 11.08
C PHE A 25 13.74 1.51 11.84
N ASP A 26 13.09 2.60 11.43
CA ASP A 26 13.01 3.86 12.17
C ASP A 26 11.56 4.12 12.61
N THR A 27 11.32 5.26 13.25
CA THR A 27 9.98 5.78 13.55
C THR A 27 9.81 7.21 13.05
N THR A 28 8.58 7.61 12.76
CA THR A 28 8.27 8.97 12.29
C THR A 28 6.86 9.38 12.69
N GLU A 29 6.65 10.67 12.97
CA GLU A 29 5.31 11.21 13.17
C GLU A 29 4.67 11.59 11.83
N VAL A 30 3.43 11.14 11.63
CA VAL A 30 2.61 11.48 10.47
C VAL A 30 1.37 12.23 10.94
N LYS A 31 1.20 13.45 10.41
CA LYS A 31 0.00 14.25 10.63
C LYS A 31 -1.04 13.95 9.56
N ASN A 32 -2.27 13.70 9.96
CA ASN A 32 -3.43 13.53 9.09
C ASN A 32 -4.64 14.28 9.66
N ALA A 33 -5.79 14.21 8.99
CA ALA A 33 -7.02 14.86 9.44
C ALA A 33 -7.51 14.35 10.83
N ASN A 34 -7.08 13.15 11.23
CA ASN A 34 -7.44 12.51 12.50
C ASN A 34 -6.41 12.76 13.61
N GLY A 35 -5.38 13.59 13.36
CA GLY A 35 -4.34 13.93 14.33
C GLY A 35 -2.95 13.44 13.95
N VAL A 36 -2.13 13.17 14.96
CA VAL A 36 -0.74 12.75 14.82
C VAL A 36 -0.63 11.26 15.13
N GLN A 37 0.08 10.51 14.29
CA GLN A 37 0.33 9.08 14.48
C GLN A 37 1.82 8.79 14.38
N LEU A 38 2.36 8.04 15.35
CA LEU A 38 3.69 7.44 15.23
C LEU A 38 3.62 6.23 14.29
N ARG A 39 4.51 6.18 13.30
CA ARG A 39 4.59 5.07 12.34
C ARG A 39 6.00 4.53 12.24
N TYR A 40 6.11 3.20 12.11
CA TYR A 40 7.36 2.57 11.74
C TYR A 40 7.72 2.91 10.30
N VAL A 41 9.02 3.06 10.06
CA VAL A 41 9.61 3.28 8.74
C VAL A 41 10.53 2.11 8.45
N ILE A 42 10.35 1.47 7.31
CA ILE A 42 11.24 0.42 6.83
C ILE A 42 11.84 0.80 5.48
N PHE A 43 12.88 0.08 5.07
CA PHE A 43 13.64 0.37 3.86
C PHE A 43 13.73 -0.82 2.89
N PRO A 44 12.58 -1.37 2.41
CA PRO A 44 12.57 -2.51 1.50
C PRO A 44 13.13 -2.14 0.11
N GLN A 45 13.58 -3.16 -0.63
CA GLN A 45 13.75 -3.03 -2.07
C GLN A 45 12.40 -3.23 -2.76
N MET A 46 12.05 -2.30 -3.65
CA MET A 46 10.80 -2.36 -4.42
C MET A 46 11.13 -2.18 -5.90
N THR A 47 10.49 -2.98 -6.75
CA THR A 47 10.55 -2.83 -8.21
C THR A 47 9.31 -2.09 -8.69
N ILE A 48 9.51 -0.91 -9.28
CA ILE A 48 8.45 -0.07 -9.83
C ILE A 48 8.87 0.29 -11.26
N ASN A 49 7.99 0.05 -12.23
CA ASN A 49 8.28 0.28 -13.65
C ASN A 49 9.59 -0.35 -14.15
N GLY A 50 9.89 -1.57 -13.68
CA GLY A 50 11.12 -2.30 -14.04
C GLY A 50 12.39 -1.85 -13.31
N GLU A 51 12.32 -0.81 -12.47
CA GLU A 51 13.46 -0.33 -11.71
C GLU A 51 13.37 -0.72 -10.24
N THR A 52 14.40 -1.38 -9.73
CA THR A 52 14.50 -1.79 -8.32
C THR A 52 15.30 -0.78 -7.52
N ARG A 53 14.70 -0.26 -6.45
CA ARG A 53 15.37 0.71 -5.57
C ARG A 53 14.97 0.53 -4.11
N ARG A 54 15.86 0.93 -3.21
CA ARG A 54 15.58 0.96 -1.76
C ARG A 54 14.63 2.12 -1.46
N CYS A 55 13.48 1.82 -0.88
CA CYS A 55 12.40 2.78 -0.70
C CYS A 55 12.15 3.06 0.77
N ARG A 56 11.98 4.32 1.16
CA ARG A 56 11.49 4.68 2.50
C ARG A 56 9.99 4.45 2.57
N LEU A 57 9.53 3.44 3.31
CA LEU A 57 8.13 3.09 3.43
C LEU A 57 7.65 3.21 4.88
N THR A 58 6.53 3.90 5.10
CA THR A 58 5.88 3.94 6.42
C THR A 58 4.82 2.85 6.53
N LEU A 59 4.80 2.12 7.64
CA LEU A 59 3.79 1.10 7.92
C LEU A 59 2.53 1.73 8.54
N ALA A 60 1.37 1.37 8.00
CA ALA A 60 0.07 1.76 8.52
C ALA A 60 -0.94 0.66 8.19
N ASP A 61 -1.91 0.43 9.08
CA ASP A 61 -3.04 -0.43 8.76
C ASP A 61 -3.92 0.24 7.69
N ARG A 62 -3.99 -0.41 6.52
CA ARG A 62 -4.80 0.01 5.37
C ARG A 62 -5.77 -1.09 4.94
N SER A 63 -6.04 -2.07 5.80
CA SER A 63 -6.93 -3.22 5.51
C SER A 63 -8.32 -2.83 5.02
N LYS A 64 -8.82 -1.67 5.45
CA LYS A 64 -10.14 -1.13 5.07
C LYS A 64 -10.10 -0.19 3.87
N LEU A 65 -8.93 0.04 3.26
CA LEU A 65 -8.76 0.99 2.16
C LEU A 65 -8.62 0.25 0.84
N ARG A 66 -9.26 0.82 -0.20
CA ARG A 66 -9.24 0.31 -1.58
C ARG A 66 -7.83 0.04 -2.12
N TYR A 67 -6.88 0.91 -1.79
CA TYR A 67 -5.48 0.75 -2.17
C TYR A 67 -4.62 0.40 -0.94
N PRO A 68 -4.00 -0.80 -0.91
CA PRO A 68 -3.22 -1.26 0.25
C PRO A 68 -1.90 -0.49 0.41
N VAL A 69 -1.37 0.07 -0.68
CA VAL A 69 -0.13 0.85 -0.72
C VAL A 69 -0.42 2.25 -1.25
N LEU A 70 0.21 3.25 -0.65
CA LEU A 70 0.13 4.64 -1.09
C LEU A 70 1.49 5.09 -1.61
N ILE A 71 1.53 5.55 -2.86
CA ILE A 71 2.72 6.17 -3.44
C ILE A 71 2.61 7.69 -3.25
N GLY A 72 3.44 8.23 -2.36
CA GLY A 72 3.40 9.65 -2.02
C GLY A 72 4.20 10.53 -2.97
N ARG A 73 3.92 11.84 -2.97
CA ARG A 73 4.63 12.84 -3.80
C ARG A 73 6.14 12.84 -3.63
N ARG A 74 6.64 12.51 -2.42
CA ARG A 74 8.08 12.40 -2.16
C ARG A 74 8.73 11.32 -3.03
N PHE A 75 8.13 10.12 -3.06
CA PHE A 75 8.59 9.03 -3.89
C PHE A 75 8.58 9.41 -5.37
N LEU A 76 7.47 10.00 -5.84
CA LEU A 76 7.34 10.42 -7.24
C LEU A 76 8.42 11.43 -7.64
N ARG A 77 8.67 12.43 -6.79
CA ARG A 77 9.68 13.47 -7.04
C ARG A 77 11.10 12.90 -7.01
N GLU A 78 11.44 12.09 -6.01
CA GLU A 78 12.77 11.49 -5.88
C GLU A 78 13.06 10.46 -6.99
N GLY A 79 12.02 9.87 -7.58
CA GLY A 79 12.15 8.95 -8.70
C GLY A 79 11.84 9.51 -10.07
N GLU A 80 11.67 10.83 -10.20
CA GLU A 80 11.43 11.53 -11.46
C GLU A 80 10.21 10.98 -12.24
N TYR A 81 9.20 10.52 -11.51
CA TYR A 81 7.97 9.98 -12.08
C TYR A 81 6.95 11.07 -12.38
N THR A 82 6.33 10.98 -13.55
CA THR A 82 5.14 11.77 -13.91
C THR A 82 3.90 10.89 -13.85
N VAL A 83 2.83 11.38 -13.21
CA VAL A 83 1.56 10.66 -13.09
C VAL A 83 0.58 11.19 -14.14
N ASP A 84 0.17 10.33 -15.08
CA ASP A 84 -0.95 10.61 -15.98
C ASP A 84 -2.24 9.99 -15.45
N VAL A 85 -3.14 10.84 -14.95
CA VAL A 85 -4.42 10.42 -14.36
C VAL A 85 -5.44 9.91 -15.38
N ARG A 86 -5.22 10.11 -16.68
CA ARG A 86 -6.14 9.69 -17.74
C ARG A 86 -6.02 8.20 -18.09
N ILE A 87 -4.89 7.59 -17.74
CA ILE A 87 -4.55 6.20 -18.11
C ILE A 87 -5.08 5.20 -17.08
N GLY A 88 -5.19 5.61 -15.81
CA GLY A 88 -5.69 4.75 -14.75
C GLY A 88 -7.19 4.53 -14.88
N LYS A 89 -7.62 3.28 -15.04
CA LYS A 89 -9.05 2.92 -15.11
C LYS A 89 -9.80 3.02 -13.76
N GLY A 90 -9.15 3.56 -12.72
CA GLY A 90 -9.56 3.29 -11.35
C GLY A 90 -9.58 1.77 -11.10
N LEU A 91 -10.07 1.35 -9.95
CA LEU A 91 -10.78 0.07 -9.92
C LEU A 91 -12.26 0.38 -10.31
N PRO A 92 -13.11 -0.62 -10.58
CA PRO A 92 -14.56 -0.38 -10.68
C PRO A 92 -15.05 0.18 -9.33
N ASP A 93 -15.92 1.19 -9.35
CA ASP A 93 -16.51 1.65 -8.10
C ASP A 93 -17.38 0.55 -7.48
N ASP A 94 -17.49 0.56 -6.15
CA ASP A 94 -18.19 -0.48 -5.38
C ASP A 94 -19.65 -0.68 -5.84
N GLU A 95 -20.25 0.30 -6.52
CA GLU A 95 -21.58 0.21 -7.15
C GLU A 95 -21.60 -0.63 -8.44
N GLU A 96 -20.55 -0.63 -9.26
CA GLU A 96 -20.48 -1.45 -10.48
C GLU A 96 -20.25 -2.93 -10.16
N GLU A 97 -19.47 -3.25 -9.12
CA GLU A 97 -19.26 -4.64 -8.66
C GLU A 97 -20.47 -5.23 -7.91
N ARG A 98 -21.29 -4.39 -7.25
CA ARG A 98 -22.55 -4.84 -6.59
C ARG A 98 -23.71 -5.05 -7.54
N ASN A 99 -23.63 -4.55 -8.77
CA ASN A 99 -24.67 -4.63 -9.80
C ASN A 99 -24.37 -5.69 -10.89
N LEU A 100 -23.34 -6.51 -10.68
CA LEU A 100 -23.05 -7.75 -11.42
C LEU A 100 -23.43 -8.96 -10.56
#